data_AF-A0A369XHL9-F1
#
_entry.id   AF-A0A369XHL9-F1
#
_cell.length_a   1.000
_cell.length_b   1.000
_cell.length_c   1.000
_cell.angle_alpha   90.00
_cell.angle_beta   90.00
_cell.angle_gamma   90.00
#
_symmetry.space_group_name_H-M   'P 1'
#
loop_
_entity.id
_entity.type
_entity.pdbx_description
1 polymer ?
#
loop_
_entity_poly.entity_id
_entity_poly.type
_entity_poly.pdbx_seq_one_letter_code
_entity_poly.pdbx_strand_id
1 'polypeptide(L)'
;MSDLVLYTNPQSRGRIAHWMLEEIGQPYETIWLEFAVTARALDWQVPEGKSGFVGFGSYGETLDAFEQALRPGPYLCGEQFTAADVYAGSQLGWGMMFGTIEKRPVFEDYVERLGARPAVRQANRLNEDHTKKGKA
;
A
#
# COMPACT_ATOMS: atom_id res chain seq x y z
N MET A 1 21.49 -16.67 5.65
CA MET A 1 21.39 -15.28 5.15
C MET A 1 20.60 -15.36 3.86
N SER A 2 19.59 -14.52 3.69
CA SER A 2 18.78 -14.51 2.46
C SER A 2 19.51 -13.78 1.34
N ASP A 3 19.43 -14.28 0.12
CA ASP A 3 20.04 -13.62 -1.05
C ASP A 3 19.23 -12.39 -1.55
N LEU A 4 18.08 -12.11 -0.93
CA LEU A 4 17.18 -11.02 -1.33
C LEU A 4 17.34 -9.80 -0.41
N VAL A 5 17.63 -8.64 -1.00
CA VAL A 5 17.67 -7.33 -0.33
C VAL A 5 16.57 -6.43 -0.89
N LEU A 6 15.68 -5.95 -0.03
CA LEU A 6 14.57 -5.06 -0.35
C LEU A 6 14.92 -3.61 0.00
N TYR A 7 15.06 -2.77 -1.03
CA TYR A 7 15.28 -1.34 -0.89
C TYR A 7 13.93 -0.57 -0.89
N THR A 8 13.63 0.24 0.14
CA THR A 8 12.25 0.75 0.36
C THR A 8 12.20 1.93 1.33
N ASN A 9 11.22 2.85 1.32
CA ASN A 9 11.12 3.90 2.37
C ASN A 9 10.18 3.45 3.49
N PRO A 10 10.50 3.61 4.80
CA PRO A 10 9.48 3.50 5.83
C PRO A 10 8.30 4.41 5.53
N GLN A 11 7.08 3.96 5.81
CA GLN A 11 5.87 4.76 5.58
C GLN A 11 5.62 5.14 4.10
N SER A 12 6.18 4.39 3.17
CA SER A 12 5.86 4.49 1.75
C SER A 12 5.13 3.26 1.23
N ARG A 13 4.76 3.30 -0.05
CA ARG A 13 4.25 2.14 -0.78
C ARG A 13 5.21 0.95 -0.81
N GLY A 14 6.50 1.14 -0.50
CA GLY A 14 7.43 0.02 -0.32
C GLY A 14 7.07 -0.93 0.84
N ARG A 15 6.18 -0.51 1.75
CA ARG A 15 5.54 -1.41 2.75
C ARG A 15 4.74 -2.55 2.11
N ILE A 16 4.28 -2.38 0.88
CA ILE A 16 3.57 -3.43 0.13
C ILE A 16 4.49 -4.62 -0.13
N ALA A 17 5.70 -4.35 -0.63
CA ALA A 17 6.67 -5.40 -0.95
C ALA A 17 7.10 -6.15 0.32
N HIS A 18 7.22 -5.46 1.46
CA HIS A 18 7.44 -6.10 2.76
C HIS A 18 6.36 -7.14 3.08
N TRP A 19 5.09 -6.74 3.00
CA TRP A 19 4.00 -7.66 3.33
C TRP A 19 3.93 -8.82 2.33
N MET A 20 4.18 -8.61 1.03
CA MET A 20 4.24 -9.71 0.06
C MET A 20 5.29 -10.77 0.46
N LEU A 21 6.49 -10.34 0.87
CA LEU A 21 7.56 -11.25 1.26
C LEU A 21 7.22 -12.03 2.53
N GLU A 22 6.62 -11.37 3.52
CA GLU A 22 6.15 -12.02 4.76
C GLU A 22 5.01 -13.02 4.49
N GLU A 23 4.07 -12.69 3.60
CA GLU A 23 2.92 -13.54 3.28
C GLU A 23 3.34 -14.87 2.63
N ILE A 24 4.37 -14.83 1.79
CA ILE A 24 4.92 -16.04 1.15
C ILE A 24 6.02 -16.71 2.00
N GLY A 25 6.35 -16.15 3.16
CA GLY A 25 7.41 -16.64 4.05
C GLY A 25 8.81 -16.56 3.44
N GLN A 26 9.04 -15.64 2.51
CA GLN A 26 10.33 -15.48 1.83
C GLN A 26 11.31 -14.74 2.76
N PRO A 27 12.49 -15.30 3.06
CA PRO A 27 13.53 -14.57 3.81
C PRO A 27 14.11 -13.39 3.00
N TYR A 28 14.32 -12.24 3.64
CA TYR A 28 14.91 -11.03 3.02
C TYR A 28 15.63 -10.12 4.03
N GLU A 29 16.50 -9.23 3.51
CA GLU A 29 17.10 -8.08 4.22
C GLU A 29 16.47 -6.76 3.73
N THR A 30 16.39 -5.72 4.56
CA THR A 30 15.80 -4.41 4.20
C THR A 30 16.83 -3.28 4.23
N ILE A 31 16.83 -2.43 3.20
CA ILE A 31 17.59 -1.18 3.09
C ILE A 31 16.63 -0.01 2.84
N TRP A 32 16.79 1.14 3.52
CA TRP A 32 15.77 2.20 3.46
C TRP A 32 16.08 3.34 2.43
N LEU A 33 15.09 3.79 1.63
CA LEU A 33 15.17 4.79 0.52
C LEU A 33 14.11 5.93 0.65
N GLU A 34 13.97 6.87 -0.32
CA GLU A 34 13.03 8.03 -0.30
C GLU A 34 12.33 8.24 -1.68
N PHE A 35 10.99 8.41 -1.82
CA PHE A 35 10.34 8.68 -3.14
C PHE A 35 8.86 9.14 -3.21
N ALA A 36 8.58 9.93 -4.27
CA ALA A 36 7.35 10.16 -5.08
C ALA A 36 5.98 10.42 -4.43
N VAL A 37 5.58 9.73 -3.35
CA VAL A 37 4.46 10.20 -2.49
C VAL A 37 4.83 11.56 -1.90
N THR A 38 6.12 11.72 -1.61
CA THR A 38 6.80 12.99 -1.37
C THR A 38 6.45 14.03 -2.43
N ALA A 39 6.48 13.73 -3.73
CA ALA A 39 6.20 14.72 -4.77
C ALA A 39 4.74 15.25 -4.76
N ARG A 40 3.75 14.41 -4.42
CA ARG A 40 2.35 14.85 -4.24
C ARG A 40 2.15 15.56 -2.90
N ALA A 41 2.83 15.14 -1.84
CA ALA A 41 2.89 15.90 -0.58
C ALA A 41 3.59 17.27 -0.75
N LEU A 42 4.31 17.46 -1.85
CA LEU A 42 4.98 18.70 -2.24
C LEU A 42 4.21 19.51 -3.31
N ASP A 43 2.90 19.26 -3.49
CA ASP A 43 2.02 20.00 -4.43
C ASP A 43 2.40 19.96 -5.92
N TRP A 44 3.07 18.89 -6.35
CA TRP A 44 3.30 18.70 -7.79
C TRP A 44 2.05 18.14 -8.51
N GLN A 45 1.51 18.91 -9.46
CA GLN A 45 0.23 18.65 -10.15
C GLN A 45 0.42 18.27 -11.63
N VAL A 46 -0.44 17.38 -12.15
CA VAL A 46 -0.50 17.04 -13.59
C VAL A 46 -1.43 18.02 -14.32
N PRO A 47 -1.00 18.65 -15.42
CA PRO A 47 -1.82 19.63 -16.16
C PRO A 47 -3.10 19.05 -16.79
N GLU A 48 -4.10 19.92 -16.96
CA GLU A 48 -5.38 19.60 -17.59
C GLU A 48 -5.22 19.07 -19.02
N GLY A 49 -6.05 18.09 -19.42
CA GLY A 49 -5.99 17.45 -20.73
C GLY A 49 -4.76 16.56 -20.97
N LYS A 50 -3.90 16.40 -19.96
CA LYS A 50 -2.70 15.55 -20.04
C LYS A 50 -2.84 14.22 -19.27
N SER A 51 -4.03 13.86 -18.81
CA SER A 51 -4.31 12.61 -18.10
C SER A 51 -3.89 11.36 -18.89
N GLY A 52 -4.09 11.35 -20.21
CA GLY A 52 -3.64 10.28 -21.09
C GLY A 52 -2.11 10.13 -21.19
N PHE A 53 -1.33 11.15 -20.82
CA PHE A 53 0.13 11.08 -20.79
C PHE A 53 0.67 10.47 -19.49
N VAL A 54 -0.11 10.49 -18.41
CA VAL A 54 0.34 10.02 -17.09
C VAL A 54 -0.17 8.62 -16.73
N GLY A 55 -0.97 8.02 -17.61
CA GLY A 55 -1.36 6.59 -17.54
C GLY A 55 -2.36 6.23 -16.44
N PHE A 56 -2.63 7.12 -15.48
CA PHE A 56 -3.60 6.90 -14.39
C PHE A 56 -4.92 7.66 -14.57
N GLY A 57 -5.15 8.34 -15.70
CA GLY A 57 -6.37 9.14 -15.91
C GLY A 57 -6.45 10.31 -14.94
N SER A 58 -7.53 10.41 -14.19
CA SER A 58 -7.68 11.30 -13.04
C SER A 58 -7.71 10.54 -11.71
N TYR A 59 -7.58 11.30 -10.61
CA TYR A 59 -7.69 10.76 -9.26
C TYR A 59 -9.07 10.13 -9.00
N GLY A 60 -10.17 10.78 -9.41
CA GLY A 60 -11.53 10.27 -9.20
C GLY A 60 -11.80 8.97 -9.96
N GLU A 61 -11.45 8.94 -11.26
CA GLU A 61 -11.62 7.75 -12.09
C GLU A 61 -10.83 6.55 -11.56
N THR A 62 -9.63 6.79 -11.01
CA THR A 62 -8.83 5.75 -10.38
C THR A 62 -9.55 5.13 -9.17
N LEU A 63 -10.16 5.96 -8.31
CA LEU A 63 -10.87 5.46 -7.13
C LEU A 63 -12.15 4.72 -7.49
N ASP A 64 -12.91 5.20 -8.48
CA ASP A 64 -14.14 4.55 -8.93
C ASP A 64 -13.85 3.16 -9.52
N ALA A 65 -12.78 3.02 -10.31
CA ALA A 65 -12.33 1.73 -10.81
C ALA A 65 -11.96 0.77 -9.67
N PHE A 66 -11.30 1.29 -8.63
CA PHE A 66 -10.91 0.50 -7.46
C PHE A 66 -12.11 0.00 -6.67
N GLU A 67 -13.10 0.87 -6.43
CA GLU A 67 -14.33 0.50 -5.75
C GLU A 67 -15.08 -0.56 -6.54
N GLN A 68 -15.19 -0.39 -7.86
CA GLN A 68 -15.83 -1.36 -8.73
C GLN A 68 -15.16 -2.72 -8.68
N ALA A 69 -13.82 -2.77 -8.63
CA ALA A 69 -13.05 -4.01 -8.54
C ALA A 69 -13.26 -4.78 -7.22
N LEU A 70 -13.61 -4.08 -6.14
CA LEU A 70 -13.81 -4.68 -4.81
C LEU A 70 -15.25 -5.16 -4.55
N ARG A 71 -16.24 -4.72 -5.35
CA ARG A 71 -17.64 -5.13 -5.18
C ARG A 71 -17.91 -6.64 -5.30
N PRO A 72 -17.24 -7.41 -6.18
CA PRO A 72 -17.61 -8.82 -6.42
C PRO A 72 -17.32 -9.80 -5.28
N GLY A 73 -16.43 -9.47 -4.36
CA GLY A 73 -16.02 -10.42 -3.32
C GLY A 73 -15.14 -9.77 -2.25
N PRO A 74 -14.80 -10.51 -1.19
CA PRO A 74 -14.02 -9.97 -0.07
C PRO A 74 -12.59 -9.55 -0.44
N TYR A 75 -12.09 -10.00 -1.60
CA TYR A 75 -10.78 -9.73 -2.18
C TYR A 75 -10.87 -9.34 -3.66
N LEU A 76 -9.81 -8.77 -4.22
CA LEU A 76 -9.71 -8.37 -5.64
C LEU A 76 -9.89 -9.55 -6.60
N CYS A 77 -9.52 -10.76 -6.17
CA CYS A 77 -9.70 -11.99 -6.93
C CYS A 77 -10.92 -12.79 -6.41
N GLY A 78 -11.96 -12.11 -5.93
CA GLY A 78 -13.17 -12.74 -5.38
C GLY A 78 -12.92 -13.29 -3.99
N GLU A 79 -13.04 -14.61 -3.82
CA GLU A 79 -12.83 -15.29 -2.54
C GLU A 79 -11.34 -15.55 -2.23
N GLN A 80 -10.47 -15.49 -3.23
CA GLN A 80 -9.06 -15.81 -3.06
C GLN A 80 -8.27 -14.56 -2.67
N PHE A 81 -7.65 -14.60 -1.49
CA PHE A 81 -6.63 -13.63 -1.10
C PHE A 81 -5.32 -13.86 -1.87
N THR A 82 -4.76 -12.79 -2.42
CA THR A 82 -3.55 -12.83 -3.26
C THR A 82 -2.60 -11.68 -2.92
N ALA A 83 -1.41 -11.70 -3.55
CA ALA A 83 -0.49 -10.57 -3.48
C ALA A 83 -1.10 -9.26 -4.03
N ALA A 84 -2.12 -9.33 -4.90
CA ALA A 84 -2.83 -8.13 -5.35
C ALA A 84 -3.51 -7.43 -4.17
N ASP A 85 -4.10 -8.19 -3.25
CA ASP A 85 -4.79 -7.63 -2.09
C ASP A 85 -3.85 -6.95 -1.11
N VAL A 86 -2.66 -7.52 -0.94
CA VAL A 86 -1.55 -6.91 -0.20
C VAL A 86 -1.20 -5.54 -0.77
N TYR A 87 -1.02 -5.47 -2.09
CA TYR A 87 -0.65 -4.24 -2.79
C TYR A 87 -1.74 -3.19 -2.70
N ALA A 88 -2.91 -3.54 -3.17
CA ALA A 88 -4.02 -2.62 -3.33
C ALA A 88 -4.58 -2.20 -1.97
N GLY A 89 -4.72 -3.13 -1.03
CA GLY A 89 -5.20 -2.86 0.32
C GLY A 89 -4.29 -1.96 1.13
N SER A 90 -2.97 -2.17 1.04
CA SER A 90 -2.01 -1.26 1.69
C SER A 90 -2.09 0.15 1.12
N GLN A 91 -2.23 0.27 -0.21
CA GLN A 91 -2.36 1.56 -0.88
C GLN A 91 -3.62 2.30 -0.44
N LEU A 92 -4.77 1.62 -0.37
CA LEU A 92 -6.02 2.20 0.14
C LEU A 92 -5.89 2.60 1.62
N GLY A 93 -5.39 1.71 2.46
CA GLY A 93 -5.29 1.95 3.91
C GLY A 93 -4.39 3.15 4.24
N TRP A 94 -3.22 3.22 3.60
CA TRP A 94 -2.32 4.38 3.73
C TRP A 94 -2.94 5.64 3.15
N GLY A 95 -3.52 5.55 1.96
CA GLY A 95 -4.15 6.70 1.32
C GLY A 95 -5.21 7.34 2.22
N MET A 96 -6.08 6.52 2.82
CA MET A 96 -7.13 6.97 3.75
C MET A 96 -6.55 7.51 5.07
N MET A 97 -5.50 6.89 5.61
CA MET A 97 -4.86 7.34 6.84
C MET A 97 -4.26 8.75 6.71
N PHE A 98 -3.64 9.04 5.57
CA PHE A 98 -2.98 10.34 5.30
C PHE A 98 -3.88 11.34 4.55
N GLY A 99 -5.15 11.01 4.33
CA GLY A 99 -6.10 11.87 3.62
C GLY A 99 -5.80 12.09 2.13
N THR A 100 -4.91 11.28 1.55
CA THR A 100 -4.58 11.33 0.11
C THR A 100 -5.51 10.47 -0.75
N ILE A 101 -6.22 9.52 -0.12
CA ILE A 101 -7.36 8.79 -0.66
C ILE A 101 -8.57 9.12 0.23
N GLU A 102 -9.69 9.51 -0.39
CA GLU A 102 -10.93 9.73 0.34
C GLU A 102 -11.47 8.40 0.89
N LYS A 103 -12.13 8.46 2.04
CA LYS A 103 -12.75 7.29 2.65
C LYS A 103 -14.01 6.91 1.91
N ARG A 104 -14.18 5.62 1.63
CA ARG A 104 -15.42 5.02 1.12
C ARG A 104 -15.70 3.74 1.92
N PRO A 105 -16.98 3.39 2.20
CA PRO A 105 -17.30 2.21 3.00
C PRO A 105 -16.66 0.93 2.48
N VAL A 106 -16.68 0.71 1.16
CA VAL A 106 -16.05 -0.45 0.51
C VAL A 106 -14.54 -0.52 0.78
N PHE A 107 -13.86 0.62 0.84
CA PHE A 107 -12.42 0.67 1.13
C PHE A 107 -12.13 0.42 2.60
N GLU A 108 -12.94 0.99 3.49
CA GLU A 108 -12.78 0.78 4.94
C GLU A 108 -12.98 -0.69 5.32
N ASP A 109 -14.06 -1.31 4.84
CA ASP A 109 -14.36 -2.73 5.07
C ASP A 109 -13.24 -3.65 4.52
N TYR A 110 -12.75 -3.33 3.33
CA TYR A 110 -11.68 -4.08 2.68
C TYR A 110 -10.36 -3.96 3.45
N VAL A 111 -9.95 -2.75 3.82
CA VAL A 111 -8.71 -2.51 4.58
C VAL A 111 -8.78 -3.09 5.99
N GLU A 112 -9.93 -3.03 6.66
CA GLU A 112 -10.12 -3.66 7.97
C GLU A 112 -9.92 -5.18 7.90
N ARG A 113 -10.55 -5.84 6.92
CA ARG A 113 -10.41 -7.28 6.68
C ARG A 113 -8.95 -7.69 6.48
N LEU A 114 -8.20 -6.88 5.73
CA LEU A 114 -6.78 -7.08 5.48
C LEU A 114 -5.92 -6.83 6.74
N GLY A 115 -6.25 -5.79 7.50
CA GLY A 115 -5.65 -5.45 8.79
C GLY A 115 -5.74 -6.56 9.84
N ALA A 116 -6.79 -7.39 9.75
CA ALA A 116 -7.02 -8.50 10.66
C ALA A 116 -6.09 -9.72 10.42
N ARG A 117 -5.30 -9.74 9.34
CA ARG A 117 -4.41 -10.88 9.03
C ARG A 117 -3.17 -10.91 9.95
N PRO A 118 -2.73 -12.09 10.44
CA PRO A 118 -1.56 -12.19 11.33
C PRO A 118 -0.26 -11.62 10.74
N ALA A 119 -0.02 -11.85 9.44
CA ALA A 119 1.20 -11.39 8.77
C ALA A 119 1.33 -9.86 8.77
N VAL A 120 0.24 -9.12 8.57
CA VAL A 120 0.27 -7.65 8.58
C VAL A 120 0.60 -7.10 9.97
N ARG A 121 0.12 -7.75 11.04
CA ARG A 121 0.44 -7.38 12.41
C ARG A 121 1.91 -7.61 12.72
N GLN A 122 2.46 -8.74 12.27
CA GLN A 122 3.88 -9.03 12.44
C GLN A 122 4.75 -8.03 11.68
N ALA A 123 4.41 -7.73 10.42
CA ALA A 123 5.12 -6.74 9.62
C ALA A 123 5.08 -5.33 10.27
N ASN A 124 3.93 -4.92 10.82
CA ASN A 124 3.80 -3.65 11.54
C ASN A 124 4.68 -3.60 12.78
N ARG A 125 4.70 -4.67 13.59
CA ARG A 125 5.56 -4.77 14.78
C ARG A 125 7.04 -4.61 14.44
N LEU A 126 7.53 -5.28 13.39
CA LEU A 126 8.92 -5.16 12.94
C LEU A 126 9.27 -3.72 12.54
N ASN A 127 8.36 -3.02 11.85
CA ASN A 127 8.52 -1.62 11.48
C ASN A 127 8.53 -0.67 12.71
N GLU A 128 7.69 -0.95 13.71
CA GLU A 128 7.65 -0.16 14.95
C GLU A 128 8.92 -0.33 15.79
N ASP A 129 9.43 -1.56 15.89
CA ASP A 129 10.65 -1.88 16.64
C ASP A 129 11.87 -1.11 16.08
N HIS A 130 11.97 -0.96 14.75
CA HIS A 130 13.00 -0.13 14.12
C HIS A 130 12.85 1.36 14.47
N THR A 131 11.61 1.88 14.44
CA THR A 131 11.32 3.29 14.73
C THR A 131 11.66 3.67 16.18
N LYS A 132 11.46 2.76 17.14
CA LYS A 132 11.76 2.99 18.56
C LYS A 132 13.26 3.01 18.85
N LYS A 133 14.05 2.19 18.14
CA LYS A 133 15.51 2.14 18.29
C LYS A 133 16.23 3.41 17.82
N GLY A 134 15.64 4.18 16.90
CA GLY A 134 16.20 5.46 16.43
C GLY A 134 15.91 6.68 17.31
N LYS A 135 15.14 6.53 18.40
CA LYS A 135 14.80 7.61 19.35
C LYS A 135 15.52 7.51 20.70
N ALA A 136 16.42 6.55 20.86
CA ALA A 136 17.21 6.32 22.08
C ALA A 136 18.65 6.84 21.90
#